data_AF-A0AAD6HX08-F1
#
_entry.id   AF-A0AAD6HX08-F1
#
_cell.length_a   1.000
_cell.length_b   1.000
_cell.length_c   1.000
_cell.angle_alpha   90.00
_cell.angle_beta   90.00
_cell.angle_gamma   90.00
#
_symmetry.space_group_name_H-M   'P 1'
#
loop_
_entity.id
_entity.type
_entity.pdbx_description
1 polymer ?
#
loop_
_entity_poly.entity_id
_entity_poly.type
_entity_poly.pdbx_seq_one_letter_code
_entity_poly.pdbx_strand_id
1 'polypeptide(L)'
;MPLSTPVPASFEKTEAEFAATAYNLSDEERVSAFNKNMNDGSFLSRDTAAYGKEARRKWLIAEYEAGDVIFHSPWMVHASCKNKDPNDRIRLATDLHFVDPEKPYDKGDGFTRI
;
A
#
# COMPACT_ATOMS: atom_id res chain seq x y z
N MET A 1 8.10 -29.57 -15.80
CA MET A 1 8.77 -28.40 -16.41
C MET A 1 8.54 -27.20 -15.50
N PRO A 2 9.56 -26.52 -14.95
CA PRO A 2 9.29 -25.34 -14.14
C PRO A 2 8.96 -24.18 -15.07
N LEU A 3 7.74 -23.65 -14.97
CA LEU A 3 7.39 -22.40 -15.63
C LEU A 3 8.17 -21.26 -14.94
N SER A 4 9.23 -20.78 -15.59
CA SER A 4 9.79 -19.45 -15.32
C SER A 4 8.78 -18.40 -15.76
N THR A 5 7.77 -18.16 -14.93
CA THR A 5 7.06 -16.89 -15.01
C THR A 5 8.00 -15.82 -14.44
N PRO A 6 8.17 -14.67 -15.11
CA PRO A 6 8.87 -13.57 -14.48
C PRO A 6 8.05 -13.18 -13.27
N VAL A 7 8.60 -13.41 -12.09
CA VAL A 7 8.14 -12.73 -10.88
C VAL A 7 8.27 -11.24 -11.21
N PRO A 8 7.21 -10.43 -11.13
CA PRO A 8 7.39 -8.99 -11.25
C PRO A 8 8.48 -8.59 -10.24
N ALA A 9 9.37 -7.68 -10.63
CA ALA A 9 10.41 -7.10 -9.78
C ALA A 9 9.99 -7.15 -8.30
N SER A 10 10.83 -7.68 -7.40
CA SER A 10 10.50 -7.79 -5.98
C SER A 10 9.87 -6.49 -5.50
N PHE A 11 8.83 -6.54 -4.68
CA PHE A 11 8.12 -5.32 -4.24
C PHE A 11 9.07 -4.29 -3.61
N GLU A 12 10.17 -4.74 -3.01
CA GLU A 12 11.32 -3.94 -2.59
C GLU A 12 11.94 -3.09 -3.72
N LYS A 13 12.05 -3.63 -4.94
CA LYS A 13 12.53 -2.91 -6.13
C LYS A 13 11.52 -1.87 -6.59
N THR A 14 10.23 -2.18 -6.59
CA THR A 14 9.17 -1.20 -6.88
C THR A 14 9.20 -0.04 -5.88
N GLU A 15 9.39 -0.35 -4.60
CA GLU A 15 9.50 0.64 -3.53
C GLU A 15 10.80 1.46 -3.64
N ALA A 16 11.91 0.83 -4.01
CA ALA A 16 13.15 1.53 -4.33
C ALA A 16 13.00 2.49 -5.52
N GLU A 17 12.24 2.11 -6.55
CA GLU A 17 11.92 2.95 -7.71
C GLU A 17 11.01 4.14 -7.31
N PHE A 18 10.02 3.91 -6.44
CA PHE A 18 9.20 4.98 -5.87
C PHE A 18 10.04 5.97 -5.04
N ALA A 19 10.88 5.45 -4.14
CA ALA A 19 11.79 6.27 -3.33
C ALA A 19 12.76 7.07 -4.21
N ALA A 20 13.33 6.44 -5.24
CA ALA A 20 14.21 7.11 -6.20
C ALA A 20 13.48 8.19 -6.99
N THR A 21 12.18 8.06 -7.26
CA THR A 21 11.38 9.07 -7.97
C THR A 21 10.96 10.23 -7.06
N ALA A 22 10.91 10.00 -5.74
CA ALA A 22 10.60 10.98 -4.71
C ALA A 22 11.82 11.76 -4.18
N TYR A 23 13.02 11.53 -4.74
CA TYR A 23 14.26 12.13 -4.23
C TYR A 23 14.27 13.67 -4.24
N ASN A 24 13.56 14.29 -5.19
CA ASN A 24 13.53 15.73 -5.39
C ASN A 24 12.35 16.46 -4.71
N LEU A 25 11.57 15.75 -3.91
CA LEU A 25 10.50 16.35 -3.10
C LEU A 25 11.07 16.89 -1.78
N SER A 26 10.56 18.04 -1.30
CA SER A 26 10.81 18.48 0.07
C SER A 26 10.17 17.52 1.08
N ASP A 27 10.52 17.63 2.36
CA ASP A 27 9.94 16.76 3.39
C ASP A 27 8.43 16.99 3.53
N GLU A 28 7.96 18.23 3.43
CA GLU A 28 6.53 18.57 3.41
C GLU A 28 5.82 17.96 2.19
N GLU A 29 6.47 17.97 1.03
CA GLU A 29 5.91 17.35 -0.17
C GLU A 29 5.91 15.83 -0.08
N ARG A 30 6.92 15.20 0.53
CA ARG A 30 6.98 13.73 0.72
C ARG A 30 5.82 13.21 1.56
N VAL A 31 5.44 13.92 2.62
CA VAL A 31 4.35 13.52 3.52
C VAL A 31 2.96 13.92 3.00
N SER A 32 2.88 14.79 1.98
CA SER A 32 1.61 15.25 1.42
C SER A 32 0.95 14.18 0.54
N ALA A 33 -0.28 13.81 0.88
CA ALA A 33 -1.13 12.91 0.08
C ALA A 33 -1.48 13.48 -1.32
N PHE A 34 -1.18 14.76 -1.58
CA PHE A 34 -1.45 15.44 -2.85
C PHE A 34 -0.19 15.77 -3.64
N ASN A 35 0.98 15.23 -3.27
CA ASN A 35 2.20 15.48 -4.02
C ASN A 35 2.11 14.95 -5.47
N LYS A 36 2.97 15.48 -6.34
CA LYS A 36 2.99 15.14 -7.77
C LYS A 36 3.15 13.63 -8.02
N ASN A 37 3.81 12.91 -7.13
CA ASN A 37 4.05 11.48 -7.26
C ASN A 37 2.83 10.65 -6.78
N MET A 38 2.08 11.13 -5.78
CA MET A 38 0.86 10.48 -5.27
C MET A 38 -0.28 10.46 -6.28
N ASN A 39 -0.46 11.54 -7.05
CA ASN A 39 -1.53 11.61 -8.05
C ASN A 39 -1.19 10.87 -9.36
N ASP A 40 0.08 10.87 -9.79
CA ASP A 40 0.50 10.27 -11.06
C ASP A 40 0.91 8.80 -10.97
N GLY A 41 1.38 8.29 -9.83
CA GLY A 41 2.08 7.00 -9.78
C GLY A 41 1.72 6.03 -8.65
N SER A 42 0.95 6.42 -7.65
CA SER A 42 0.86 5.63 -6.39
C SER A 42 -0.10 4.44 -6.40
N PHE A 43 -0.61 4.08 -7.56
CA PHE A 43 -1.41 2.87 -7.73
C PHE A 43 -0.69 1.91 -8.67
N LEU A 44 -0.48 0.67 -8.23
CA LEU A 44 -0.04 -0.42 -9.12
C LEU A 44 -1.02 -0.63 -10.28
N SER A 45 -2.30 -0.33 -10.07
CA SER A 45 -3.35 -0.28 -11.09
C SER A 45 -4.59 0.41 -10.51
N ARG A 46 -5.41 1.01 -11.38
CA ARG A 46 -6.75 1.51 -11.03
C ARG A 46 -7.85 0.46 -11.22
N ASP A 47 -7.52 -0.68 -11.82
CA ASP A 47 -8.40 -1.83 -11.99
C ASP A 47 -7.79 -3.05 -11.28
N THR A 48 -8.29 -3.32 -10.08
CA THR A 48 -7.83 -4.44 -9.24
C THR A 48 -8.14 -5.78 -9.89
N ALA A 49 -9.25 -5.91 -10.62
CA ALA A 49 -9.64 -7.15 -11.27
C ALA A 49 -8.73 -7.46 -12.45
N ALA A 50 -8.42 -6.46 -13.28
CA ALA A 50 -7.44 -6.61 -14.37
C ALA A 50 -6.04 -6.93 -13.79
N TYR A 51 -5.61 -6.20 -12.77
CA TYR A 51 -4.31 -6.43 -12.11
C TYR A 51 -4.17 -7.87 -11.61
N GLY A 52 -5.16 -8.40 -10.91
CA GLY A 52 -5.12 -9.78 -10.40
C GLY A 52 -4.98 -10.81 -11.54
N LYS A 53 -5.68 -10.59 -12.67
CA LYS A 53 -5.57 -11.46 -13.85
C LYS A 53 -4.18 -11.40 -14.48
N GLU A 54 -3.64 -10.20 -14.67
CA GLU A 54 -2.30 -9.97 -15.25
C GLU A 54 -1.20 -10.56 -14.37
N ALA A 55 -1.27 -10.32 -13.06
CA ALA A 55 -0.36 -10.88 -12.07
C ALA A 55 -0.54 -12.40 -11.88
N ARG A 56 -1.60 -12.99 -12.44
CA ARG A 56 -2.00 -14.41 -12.25
C ARG A 56 -2.12 -14.77 -10.77
N ARG A 57 -2.69 -13.87 -9.98
CA ARG A 57 -2.94 -14.03 -8.54
C ARG A 57 -4.42 -13.83 -8.23
N LYS A 58 -4.86 -14.40 -7.12
CA LYS A 58 -6.24 -14.24 -6.63
C LYS A 58 -6.24 -13.25 -5.47
N TRP A 59 -7.24 -12.37 -5.46
CA TRP A 59 -7.54 -11.56 -4.29
C TRP A 59 -8.17 -12.42 -3.21
N LEU A 60 -7.71 -12.23 -1.98
CA LEU A 60 -8.35 -12.80 -0.80
C LEU A 60 -9.27 -11.73 -0.21
N ILE A 61 -10.53 -12.09 -0.02
CA ILE A 61 -11.58 -11.20 0.48
C ILE A 61 -12.27 -11.91 1.64
N ALA A 62 -12.58 -11.16 2.70
CA ALA A 62 -13.29 -11.64 3.86
C ALA A 62 -14.34 -10.61 4.29
N GLU A 63 -15.44 -11.10 4.87
CA GLU A 63 -16.50 -10.29 5.46
C GLU A 63 -16.12 -9.93 6.90
N TYR A 64 -15.24 -8.93 7.05
CA TYR A 64 -14.78 -8.47 8.36
C TYR A 64 -15.91 -7.83 9.17
N GLU A 65 -16.06 -8.24 10.43
CA GLU A 65 -16.94 -7.60 11.40
C GLU A 65 -16.18 -6.58 12.25
N ALA A 66 -16.92 -5.75 12.99
CA ALA A 66 -16.32 -4.76 13.89
C ALA A 66 -15.51 -5.48 15.00
N GLY A 67 -14.19 -5.28 14.98
CA GLY A 67 -13.26 -5.91 15.91
C GLY A 67 -12.35 -6.95 15.25
N ASP A 68 -12.67 -7.40 14.04
CA ASP A 68 -11.76 -8.26 13.27
C ASP A 68 -10.53 -7.49 12.81
N VAL A 69 -9.39 -8.17 12.79
CA VAL A 69 -8.09 -7.59 12.40
C VAL A 69 -7.38 -8.46 11.38
N ILE A 70 -6.65 -7.82 10.47
CA ILE A 70 -5.73 -8.47 9.54
C ILE A 70 -4.31 -8.00 9.82
N PHE A 71 -3.39 -8.97 9.91
CA PHE A 71 -1.96 -8.70 9.89
C PHE A 71 -1.46 -8.96 8.47
N HIS A 72 -0.84 -7.95 7.87
CA HIS A 72 -0.17 -8.11 6.59
C HIS A 72 1.24 -7.53 6.64
N SER A 73 2.13 -8.10 5.83
CA SER A 73 3.44 -7.51 5.54
C SER A 73 3.24 -6.15 4.85
N PRO A 74 4.10 -5.14 5.11
CA PRO A 74 4.03 -3.87 4.38
C PRO A 74 4.19 -4.05 2.87
N TRP A 75 4.84 -5.13 2.43
CA TRP A 75 5.02 -5.46 1.00
C TRP A 75 3.84 -6.20 0.37
N MET A 76 2.76 -6.44 1.11
CA MET A 76 1.59 -7.12 0.58
C MET A 76 0.74 -6.16 -0.25
N VAL A 77 0.50 -6.51 -1.52
CA VAL A 77 -0.46 -5.77 -2.36
C VAL A 77 -1.85 -5.91 -1.77
N HIS A 78 -2.44 -4.78 -1.39
CA HIS A 78 -3.78 -4.71 -0.82
C HIS A 78 -4.57 -3.58 -1.50
N ALA A 79 -5.89 -3.71 -1.47
CA ALA A 79 -6.81 -2.73 -2.02
C ALA A 79 -8.12 -2.75 -1.24
N SER A 80 -8.84 -1.63 -1.25
CA SER A 80 -10.19 -1.54 -0.68
C SER A 80 -11.25 -1.77 -1.76
N CYS A 81 -12.35 -2.41 -1.36
CA CYS A 81 -13.53 -2.50 -2.20
C CYS A 81 -14.28 -1.17 -2.20
N LYS A 82 -14.98 -0.88 -3.30
CA LYS A 82 -15.91 0.25 -3.37
C LYS A 82 -17.03 0.04 -2.35
N ASN A 83 -17.25 1.02 -1.48
CA ASN A 83 -18.37 1.00 -0.56
C ASN A 83 -19.69 1.12 -1.33
N LYS A 84 -20.58 0.13 -1.16
CA LYS A 84 -21.91 0.07 -1.79
C LYS A 84 -22.99 -0.19 -0.74
N ASP A 85 -22.77 0.22 0.51
CA ASP A 85 -23.76 0.08 1.57
C ASP A 85 -25.07 0.79 1.16
N PRO A 86 -26.22 0.10 1.19
CA PRO A 86 -27.49 0.66 0.70
C PRO A 86 -28.05 1.78 1.61
N ASN A 87 -27.49 1.98 2.79
CA ASN A 87 -27.90 3.02 3.74
C ASN A 87 -26.84 4.13 3.86
N ASP A 88 -25.93 4.24 2.89
CA ASP A 88 -24.85 5.23 2.83
C ASP A 88 -23.96 5.23 4.09
N ARG A 89 -23.80 4.08 4.75
CA ARG A 89 -22.91 3.97 5.90
C ARG A 89 -21.45 3.99 5.48
N ILE A 90 -20.66 4.80 6.16
CA ILE A 90 -19.20 4.85 5.94
C ILE A 90 -18.56 3.61 6.57
N ARG A 91 -17.77 2.88 5.77
CA ARG A 91 -16.82 1.89 6.29
C ARG A 91 -15.56 2.62 6.78
N LEU A 92 -15.21 2.42 8.04
CA LEU A 92 -13.98 2.92 8.65
C LEU A 92 -13.01 1.76 8.90
N ALA A 93 -11.73 1.99 8.65
CA ALA A 93 -10.62 1.12 9.04
C ALA A 93 -9.51 1.97 9.64
N THR A 94 -8.67 1.37 10.47
CA THR A 94 -7.51 2.02 11.08
C THR A 94 -6.33 1.07 11.03
N ASP A 95 -5.19 1.59 10.61
CA ASP A 95 -3.96 0.83 10.45
C ASP A 95 -2.97 1.17 11.56
N LEU A 96 -2.34 0.13 12.13
CA LEU A 96 -1.24 0.24 13.06
C LEU A 96 -0.01 -0.40 12.42
N HIS A 97 1.08 0.34 12.36
CA HIS A 97 2.34 -0.15 11.78
C HIS A 97 3.33 -0.48 12.88
N PHE A 98 3.85 -1.71 12.85
CA PHE A 98 4.85 -2.21 13.79
C PHE A 98 6.20 -2.34 13.09
N VAL A 99 7.26 -1.87 13.74
CA VAL A 99 8.64 -1.97 13.24
C VAL A 99 9.52 -2.70 14.25
N ASP A 100 10.57 -3.33 13.73
CA ASP A 100 11.63 -3.92 14.55
C ASP A 100 12.56 -2.81 15.04
N PRO A 101 12.67 -2.55 16.36
CA PRO A 101 13.49 -1.47 16.89
C PRO A 101 14.99 -1.70 16.68
N GLU A 102 15.43 -2.94 16.42
CA GLU A 102 16.84 -3.25 16.16
C GLU A 102 17.26 -2.96 14.72
N LYS A 103 16.29 -2.75 13.82
CA LYS A 103 16.55 -2.43 12.41
C LYS A 103 16.46 -0.93 12.16
N PRO A 104 17.18 -0.40 11.15
CA PRO A 104 16.96 0.96 10.70
C PRO A 104 15.50 1.11 10.24
N TYR A 105 14.82 2.09 10.81
CA TYR A 105 13.51 2.57 10.35
C TYR A 105 13.59 4.10 10.28
N ASP A 106 12.74 4.70 9.44
CA ASP A 106 12.66 6.15 9.34
C ASP A 106 12.19 6.72 10.69
N LYS A 107 13.02 7.58 11.29
CA LYS A 107 12.72 8.17 12.59
C LYS A 107 11.89 9.44 12.48
N GLY A 108 11.69 9.96 11.26
CA GLY A 108 11.03 11.23 10.98
C GLY A 108 11.76 12.36 11.68
N ASP A 109 12.47 13.21 10.93
CA ASP A 109 13.06 14.42 11.48
C ASP A 109 11.93 15.41 11.83
N GLY A 110 11.29 15.24 12.99
CA GLY A 110 10.33 16.21 13.55
C GLY A 110 8.86 15.80 13.64
N PHE A 111 8.52 14.56 13.97
CA PHE A 111 7.19 14.28 14.55
C PHE A 111 7.10 14.89 15.96
N THR A 112 6.62 16.14 16.01
CA THR A 112 6.17 16.74 17.28
C THR A 112 5.07 15.86 17.84
N ARG A 113 5.27 15.39 19.08
CA ARG A 113 4.26 14.70 19.88
C ARG A 113 2.92 15.42 19.74
N ILE A 114 1.88 14.68 19.36
CA ILE A 114 0.49 15.10 19.57
C ILE A 114 0.24 15.22 21.07
#